data_AF-A0AA35T998-F1
#
_entry.id   AF-A0AA35T998-F1
#
_cell.length_a   1.000
_cell.length_b   1.000
_cell.length_c   1.000
_cell.angle_alpha   90.00
_cell.angle_beta   90.00
_cell.angle_gamma   90.00
#
_symmetry.space_group_name_H-M   'P 1'
#
loop_
_entity.id
_entity.type
_entity.pdbx_description
1 polymer ?
#
loop_
_entity_poly.entity_id
_entity_poly.type
_entity_poly.pdbx_seq_one_letter_code
_entity_poly.pdbx_strand_id
1 'polypeptide(L)'
;MFWASAPDAFEVLKGDGLLQKYEVKVKGIPEKVGAFPVNDPEGYYKGFAASGYGIMWNTRYIKAKKLPVPKTWADLAKPVYHGHVGMSAPSRSGTTHLTVETLLQGKGWAEGWAEWKAIAGNFKTVTERSFGVPTASTRASSASAS
;
A
#
# COMPACT_ATOMS: atom_id res chain seq x y z
N MET A 1 25.52 1.57 4.99
CA MET A 1 24.43 1.35 4.01
C MET A 1 23.11 1.36 4.75
N PHE A 2 22.15 2.15 4.27
CA PHE A 2 20.82 2.33 4.85
C PHE A 2 19.77 1.91 3.82
N TRP A 3 18.69 1.27 4.28
CA TRP A 3 17.60 0.80 3.44
C TRP A 3 16.28 1.30 4.01
N ALA A 4 15.46 1.91 3.17
CA ALA A 4 14.09 2.30 3.51
C ALA A 4 13.16 2.02 2.33
N SER A 5 11.89 1.75 2.64
CA SER A 5 10.87 1.41 1.64
C SER A 5 10.20 2.62 0.99
N ALA A 6 10.45 3.83 1.49
CA ALA A 6 9.86 5.08 0.99
C ALA A 6 10.97 6.08 0.65
N PRO A 7 10.87 6.82 -0.47
CA PRO A 7 11.86 7.81 -0.88
C PRO A 7 11.93 9.01 0.08
N ASP A 8 10.85 9.34 0.80
CA ASP A 8 10.77 10.51 1.67
C ASP A 8 11.82 10.51 2.79
N ALA A 9 12.13 9.32 3.32
CA ALA A 9 13.18 9.17 4.33
C ALA A 9 14.56 9.55 3.77
N PHE A 10 14.81 9.28 2.48
CA PHE A 10 16.06 9.67 1.83
C PHE A 10 16.10 11.17 1.51
N GLU A 11 14.98 11.78 1.15
CA GLU A 11 14.90 13.23 0.92
C GLU A 11 15.16 14.03 2.20
N VAL A 12 14.63 13.59 3.35
CA VAL A 12 14.94 14.20 4.65
C VAL A 12 16.43 14.09 4.97
N LEU A 13 17.01 12.89 4.86
CA LEU A 13 18.44 12.69 5.13
C LEU A 13 19.35 13.47 4.15
N LYS A 14 18.91 13.64 2.91
CA LYS A 14 19.59 14.48 1.90
C LYS A 14 19.55 15.95 2.31
N GLY A 15 18.39 16.45 2.74
CA GLY A 15 18.22 17.81 3.25
C GLY A 15 19.11 18.12 4.46
N ASP A 16 19.32 17.12 5.33
CA ASP A 16 20.19 17.23 6.50
C ASP A 16 21.69 17.01 6.20
N GLY A 17 22.05 16.74 4.94
CA GLY A 17 23.44 16.51 4.53
C GLY A 17 24.03 15.20 5.04
N LEU A 18 23.19 14.23 5.42
CA LEU A 18 23.58 12.95 6.02
C LEU A 18 23.85 11.84 4.99
N LEU A 19 23.78 12.15 3.69
CA LEU A 19 24.00 11.21 2.60
C LEU A 19 25.27 11.52 1.80
N GLN A 20 25.95 10.47 1.35
CA GLN A 20 27.08 10.56 0.44
C GLN A 20 26.67 10.07 -0.96
N LYS A 21 27.16 10.75 -2.00
CA LYS A 21 26.92 10.35 -3.39
C LYS A 21 27.50 8.97 -3.69
N TYR A 22 26.75 8.19 -4.46
CA TYR A 22 27.14 6.86 -4.87
C TYR A 22 26.74 6.57 -6.33
N GLU A 23 27.66 6.01 -7.11
CA GLU A 23 27.43 5.61 -8.50
C GLU A 23 27.22 4.10 -8.63
N VAL A 24 26.11 3.71 -9.26
CA VAL A 24 25.78 2.31 -9.51
C VAL A 24 26.38 1.88 -10.85
N LYS A 25 27.17 0.81 -10.85
CA LYS A 25 27.80 0.24 -12.06
C LYS A 25 26.93 -0.79 -12.78
N VAL A 26 25.72 -1.05 -12.28
CA VAL A 26 24.79 -2.06 -12.79
C VAL A 26 24.00 -1.49 -13.97
N LYS A 27 23.93 -2.24 -15.07
CA LYS A 27 23.17 -1.91 -16.28
C LYS A 27 21.80 -2.60 -16.27
N GLY A 28 20.81 -2.00 -16.94
CA GLY A 28 19.48 -2.61 -17.13
C GLY A 28 18.40 -2.18 -16.13
N ILE A 29 18.71 -1.27 -15.21
CA ILE A 29 17.70 -0.64 -14.34
C ILE A 29 17.05 0.52 -15.12
N PRO A 30 15.73 0.56 -15.30
CA PRO A 30 15.07 1.68 -15.97
C PRO A 30 15.28 2.97 -15.18
N GLU A 31 15.46 4.10 -15.85
CA GLU A 31 15.68 5.39 -15.20
C GLU A 31 14.45 5.89 -14.43
N LYS A 32 13.25 5.47 -14.86
CA LYS A 32 11.96 5.90 -14.30
C LYS A 32 10.98 4.72 -14.24
N VAL A 33 10.06 4.78 -13.27
CA VAL A 33 8.86 3.93 -13.19
C VAL A 33 7.66 4.87 -13.13
N GLY A 34 6.84 4.86 -14.19
CA GLY A 34 5.78 5.86 -14.37
C GLY A 34 6.37 7.27 -14.49
N ALA A 35 5.86 8.20 -13.69
CA ALA A 35 6.36 9.58 -13.63
C ALA A 35 7.58 9.76 -12.69
N PHE A 36 7.95 8.72 -11.92
CA PHE A 36 8.93 8.85 -10.84
C PHE A 36 10.32 8.33 -11.25
N PRO A 37 11.40 9.05 -10.90
CA PRO A 37 12.77 8.57 -11.12
C PRO A 37 13.09 7.39 -10.18
N VAL A 38 13.74 6.36 -10.72
CA VAL A 38 14.15 5.18 -9.93
C VAL A 38 15.35 5.50 -9.04
N ASN A 39 16.23 6.38 -9.48
CA ASN A 39 17.38 6.84 -8.75
C ASN A 39 17.27 8.34 -8.50
N ASP A 40 17.86 8.83 -7.41
CA ASP A 40 18.04 10.26 -7.20
C ASP A 40 18.84 10.87 -8.37
N PRO A 41 18.30 11.90 -9.06
CA PRO A 41 19.03 12.61 -10.09
C PRO A 41 20.36 13.21 -9.61
N GLU A 42 20.46 13.54 -8.32
CA GLU A 42 21.67 14.11 -7.72
C GLU A 42 22.67 13.07 -7.18
N GLY A 43 22.26 11.79 -7.18
CA GLY A 43 23.14 10.64 -6.90
C GLY A 43 23.28 10.25 -5.43
N TYR A 44 22.44 10.76 -4.52
CA TYR A 44 22.51 10.47 -3.08
C TYR A 44 21.85 9.14 -2.66
N TYR A 45 20.85 8.67 -3.40
CA TYR A 45 20.19 7.38 -3.13
C TYR A 45 19.77 6.68 -4.44
N LYS A 46 19.56 5.35 -4.35
CA LYS A 46 19.36 4.48 -5.51
C LYS A 46 18.20 3.52 -5.29
N GLY A 47 17.39 3.34 -6.34
CA GLY A 47 16.30 2.38 -6.35
C GLY A 47 16.84 0.96 -6.41
N PHE A 48 16.48 0.14 -5.42
CA PHE A 48 16.90 -1.26 -5.33
C PHE A 48 15.78 -2.24 -5.66
N ALA A 49 14.55 -1.90 -5.30
CA ALA A 49 13.38 -2.75 -5.53
C ALA A 49 12.15 -1.89 -5.87
N ALA A 50 11.37 -2.35 -6.85
CA ALA A 50 10.04 -1.82 -7.11
C ALA A 50 9.01 -2.71 -6.40
N SER A 51 8.12 -2.11 -5.62
CA SER A 51 7.02 -2.80 -4.94
C SER A 51 5.69 -2.19 -5.38
N GLY A 52 4.75 -3.04 -5.79
CA GLY A 52 3.39 -2.64 -6.11
C GLY A 52 2.45 -2.83 -4.92
N TYR A 53 1.38 -2.05 -4.86
CA TYR A 53 0.30 -2.19 -3.89
C TYR A 53 -0.96 -2.68 -4.62
N GLY A 54 -1.76 -3.52 -3.97
CA GLY A 54 -2.93 -4.11 -4.60
C GLY A 54 -3.92 -4.73 -3.62
N ILE A 55 -5.04 -5.17 -4.18
CA ILE A 55 -6.11 -5.84 -3.44
C ILE A 55 -5.82 -7.35 -3.42
N MET A 56 -5.82 -7.94 -2.24
CA MET A 56 -5.72 -9.39 -2.05
C MET A 56 -7.01 -9.90 -1.39
N TRP A 57 -7.48 -11.08 -1.78
CA TRP A 57 -8.67 -11.70 -1.21
C TRP A 57 -8.49 -13.18 -0.95
N ASN A 58 -9.25 -13.69 0.02
CA ASN A 58 -9.35 -15.13 0.29
C ASN A 58 -10.43 -15.76 -0.60
N THR A 59 -10.01 -16.60 -1.54
CA THR A 59 -10.88 -17.24 -2.54
C THR A 59 -11.96 -18.12 -1.91
N ARG A 60 -11.63 -18.85 -0.83
CA ARG A 60 -12.60 -19.69 -0.09
C ARG A 60 -13.63 -18.82 0.62
N TYR A 61 -13.18 -17.74 1.27
CA TYR A 61 -14.04 -16.83 2.01
C TYR A 61 -15.04 -16.11 1.09
N ILE A 62 -14.55 -15.52 -0.01
CA ILE A 62 -15.41 -14.85 -1.00
C ILE A 62 -16.45 -15.82 -1.58
N LYS A 63 -16.06 -17.06 -1.91
CA LYS A 63 -16.99 -18.09 -2.38
C LYS A 63 -18.03 -18.46 -1.33
N ALA A 64 -17.62 -18.67 -0.07
CA ALA A 64 -18.51 -19.04 1.02
C ALA A 64 -19.53 -17.94 1.37
N LYS A 65 -19.11 -16.67 1.32
CA LYS A 65 -19.96 -15.50 1.57
C LYS A 65 -20.67 -14.97 0.31
N LYS A 66 -20.50 -15.66 -0.84
CA LYS A 66 -21.07 -15.28 -2.15
C LYS A 66 -20.76 -13.82 -2.54
N LEU A 67 -19.57 -13.35 -2.20
CA LEU A 67 -19.13 -12.00 -2.51
C LEU A 67 -18.61 -11.92 -3.96
N PRO A 68 -18.78 -10.79 -4.66
CA PRO A 68 -18.07 -10.57 -5.91
C PRO A 68 -16.56 -10.39 -5.66
N VAL A 69 -15.72 -10.77 -6.62
CA VAL A 69 -14.29 -10.48 -6.56
C VAL A 69 -14.05 -9.00 -6.89
N PRO A 70 -13.45 -8.20 -5.99
CA PRO A 70 -13.18 -6.80 -6.27
C PRO A 70 -12.08 -6.68 -7.33
N LYS A 71 -12.28 -5.80 -8.32
CA LYS A 71 -11.31 -5.54 -9.40
C LYS A 71 -10.66 -4.16 -9.27
N THR A 72 -11.32 -3.26 -8.56
CA THR A 72 -10.92 -1.87 -8.39
C THR A 72 -11.03 -1.45 -6.92
N TRP A 73 -10.34 -0.39 -6.52
CA TRP A 73 -10.48 0.19 -5.18
C TRP A 73 -11.91 0.65 -4.90
N ALA A 74 -12.59 1.22 -5.91
CA ALA A 74 -13.98 1.64 -5.82
C ALA A 74 -14.95 0.47 -5.58
N ASP A 75 -14.60 -0.77 -5.98
CA ASP A 75 -15.42 -1.94 -5.64
C ASP A 75 -15.50 -2.13 -4.12
N LEU A 76 -14.41 -1.87 -3.38
CA LEU A 76 -14.36 -2.05 -1.92
C LEU A 76 -15.28 -1.07 -1.16
N ALA A 77 -15.73 0.01 -1.81
CA ALA A 77 -16.71 0.94 -1.24
C ALA A 77 -18.15 0.40 -1.33
N LYS A 78 -18.42 -0.64 -2.13
CA LYS A 78 -19.77 -1.17 -2.31
C LYS A 78 -20.29 -1.81 -1.02
N PRO A 79 -21.57 -1.59 -0.64
CA PRO A 79 -22.15 -2.12 0.60
C PRO A 79 -22.06 -3.64 0.76
N VAL A 80 -21.96 -4.38 -0.35
CA VAL A 80 -21.78 -5.84 -0.35
C VAL A 80 -20.53 -6.29 0.43
N TYR A 81 -19.53 -5.42 0.58
CA TYR A 81 -18.31 -5.71 1.33
C TYR A 81 -18.35 -5.27 2.80
N HIS A 82 -19.49 -4.79 3.31
CA HIS A 82 -19.60 -4.36 4.70
C HIS A 82 -19.19 -5.46 5.69
N GLY A 83 -18.18 -5.19 6.52
CA GLY A 83 -17.62 -6.18 7.44
C GLY A 83 -16.76 -7.26 6.76
N HIS A 84 -16.31 -7.03 5.53
CA HIS A 84 -15.47 -7.96 4.76
C HIS A 84 -14.14 -7.37 4.29
N VAL A 85 -13.87 -6.10 4.57
CA VAL A 85 -12.63 -5.41 4.19
C VAL A 85 -11.70 -5.28 5.40
N GLY A 86 -10.39 -5.37 5.18
CA GLY A 86 -9.39 -5.14 6.22
C GLY A 86 -8.14 -4.47 5.66
N MET A 87 -7.50 -3.66 6.48
CA MET A 87 -6.29 -2.90 6.14
C MET A 87 -5.40 -2.75 7.37
N SER A 88 -4.12 -2.43 7.24
CA SER A 88 -3.32 -1.95 8.39
C SER A 88 -3.53 -0.45 8.63
N ALA A 89 -3.16 0.07 9.80
CA ALA A 89 -3.18 1.49 10.07
C ALA A 89 -2.12 2.22 9.20
N PRO A 90 -2.50 3.23 8.38
CA PRO A 90 -1.55 3.95 7.54
C PRO A 90 -0.42 4.62 8.33
N SER A 91 -0.71 5.15 9.52
CA SER A 91 0.29 5.78 10.42
C SER A 91 1.33 4.80 10.98
N ARG A 92 1.14 3.49 10.79
CA ARG A 92 2.00 2.42 11.33
C ARG A 92 2.53 1.49 10.22
N SER A 93 2.19 1.78 8.97
CA SER A 93 2.62 1.00 7.80
C SER A 93 2.91 1.92 6.62
N GLY A 94 4.19 1.99 6.22
CA GLY A 94 4.59 2.73 5.02
C GLY A 94 3.90 2.23 3.75
N THR A 95 3.71 0.91 3.60
CA THR A 95 2.98 0.31 2.48
C THR A 95 1.53 0.82 2.42
N THR A 96 0.84 0.83 3.56
CA THR A 96 -0.54 1.34 3.60
C THR A 96 -0.59 2.86 3.41
N HIS A 97 0.34 3.60 4.00
CA HIS A 97 0.48 5.03 3.77
C HIS A 97 0.57 5.35 2.28
N LEU A 98 1.50 4.70 1.58
CA LEU A 98 1.69 4.88 0.13
C LEU A 98 0.46 4.43 -0.68
N THR A 99 -0.27 3.42 -0.21
CA THR A 99 -1.53 3.00 -0.86
C THR A 99 -2.60 4.10 -0.74
N VAL A 100 -2.72 4.72 0.43
CA VAL A 100 -3.66 5.84 0.66
C VAL A 100 -3.29 7.02 -0.22
N GLU A 101 -2.02 7.41 -0.22
CA GLU A 101 -1.52 8.52 -1.02
C GLU A 101 -1.69 8.30 -2.52
N THR A 102 -1.43 7.08 -3.02
CA THR A 102 -1.62 6.75 -4.44
C THR A 102 -3.05 7.01 -4.89
N LEU A 103 -4.04 6.66 -4.05
CA LEU A 103 -5.44 6.89 -4.36
C LEU A 103 -5.80 8.38 -4.32
N LEU A 104 -5.24 9.13 -3.36
CA LEU A 104 -5.42 10.59 -3.27
C LEU A 104 -4.77 11.33 -4.45
N GLN A 105 -3.58 10.92 -4.88
CA GLN A 105 -2.88 11.50 -6.04
C GLN A 105 -3.65 11.21 -7.34
N GLY A 106 -4.23 10.01 -7.48
CA GLY A 106 -4.98 9.63 -8.68
C GLY A 106 -6.36 10.25 -8.80
N LYS A 107 -7.06 10.49 -7.68
CA LYS A 107 -8.45 10.99 -7.65
C LYS A 107 -8.58 12.44 -7.17
N GLY A 108 -7.50 13.03 -6.69
CA GLY A 108 -7.54 14.31 -6.01
C GLY A 108 -8.04 14.18 -4.56
N TRP A 109 -7.80 15.25 -3.80
CA TRP A 109 -8.01 15.27 -2.35
C TRP A 109 -9.45 14.93 -1.94
N ALA A 110 -10.44 15.64 -2.49
CA ALA A 110 -11.83 15.51 -2.06
C ALA A 110 -12.44 14.15 -2.42
N GLU A 111 -12.30 13.73 -3.68
CA GLU A 111 -12.85 12.46 -4.17
C GLU A 111 -12.10 11.26 -3.59
N GLY A 112 -10.77 11.34 -3.49
CA GLY A 112 -9.96 10.29 -2.90
C GLY A 112 -10.30 10.04 -1.43
N TRP A 113 -10.49 11.11 -0.63
CA TRP A 113 -10.95 10.96 0.76
C TRP A 113 -12.40 10.49 0.85
N ALA A 114 -13.28 10.88 -0.08
CA ALA A 114 -14.64 10.36 -0.12
C ALA A 114 -14.66 8.85 -0.34
N GLU A 115 -13.84 8.34 -1.27
CA GLU A 115 -13.70 6.91 -1.53
C GLU A 115 -13.10 6.17 -0.33
N TRP A 116 -12.03 6.69 0.28
CA TRP A 116 -11.46 6.08 1.48
C TRP A 116 -12.44 6.00 2.65
N LYS A 117 -13.27 7.02 2.85
CA LYS A 117 -14.32 6.99 3.88
C LYS A 117 -15.37 5.92 3.57
N ALA A 118 -15.79 5.78 2.31
CA ALA A 118 -16.74 4.76 1.92
C ALA A 118 -16.16 3.33 2.09
N ILE A 119 -14.90 3.12 1.71
CA ILE A 119 -14.17 1.87 1.94
C ILE A 119 -14.04 1.58 3.44
N ALA A 120 -13.71 2.59 4.25
CA ALA A 120 -13.56 2.45 5.70
C ALA A 120 -14.87 2.06 6.39
N GLY A 121 -16.02 2.51 5.87
CA GLY A 121 -17.34 2.05 6.32
C GLY A 121 -17.55 0.54 6.18
N ASN A 122 -16.79 -0.14 5.34
CA ASN A 122 -16.85 -1.59 5.15
C ASN A 122 -15.78 -2.37 5.94
N PHE A 123 -14.94 -1.69 6.73
CA PHE A 123 -13.86 -2.34 7.46
C PHE A 123 -14.37 -3.23 8.59
N LYS A 124 -13.91 -4.48 8.60
CA LYS A 124 -14.01 -5.39 9.75
C LYS A 124 -12.86 -5.18 10.72
N THR A 125 -11.68 -4.85 10.21
CA THR A 125 -10.46 -4.76 11.03
C THR A 125 -9.46 -3.79 10.43
N VAL A 126 -8.90 -2.92 11.28
CA VAL A 126 -7.70 -2.14 10.99
C VAL A 126 -6.57 -2.65 11.87
N THR A 127 -5.58 -3.35 11.32
CA THR A 127 -4.50 -3.95 12.11
C THR A 127 -3.38 -2.95 12.38
N GLU A 128 -2.73 -3.02 13.54
CA GLU A 128 -1.62 -2.11 13.87
C GLU A 128 -0.39 -2.27 12.95
N ARG A 129 -0.21 -3.43 12.33
CA ARG A 129 0.91 -3.75 11.44
C ARG A 129 0.43 -4.54 10.22
N SER A 130 1.10 -4.36 9.08
CA SER A 130 0.71 -5.02 7.81
C SER A 130 0.81 -6.53 7.83
N PHE A 131 1.77 -7.11 8.57
CA PHE A 131 1.87 -8.57 8.78
C PHE A 131 0.63 -9.19 9.46
N GLY A 132 -0.19 -8.37 10.13
CA GLY A 132 -1.42 -8.82 10.78
C GLY A 132 -2.60 -9.03 9.83
N VAL A 133 -2.57 -8.45 8.62
CA VAL A 133 -3.71 -8.49 7.70
C VAL A 133 -4.01 -9.91 7.18
N PRO A 134 -3.01 -10.71 6.76
CA PRO A 134 -3.26 -12.09 6.35
C PRO A 134 -3.76 -12.97 7.51
N THR A 135 -3.20 -12.79 8.71
CA THR A 135 -3.58 -13.58 9.90
C THR A 135 -4.98 -13.22 10.41
N ALA A 136 -5.39 -11.95 10.37
CA ALA A 136 -6.76 -11.52 10.64
C ALA A 136 -7.76 -12.11 9.63
N SER A 137 -7.39 -12.13 8.35
CA SER A 137 -8.20 -12.74 7.28
C SER A 137 -8.39 -14.25 7.49
N THR A 138 -7.36 -14.96 7.93
CA THR A 138 -7.43 -16.40 8.24
C THR A 138 -8.25 -16.66 9.51
N ARG A 139 -8.06 -15.91 10.60
CA ARG A 139 -8.87 -16.06 11.83
C ARG A 139 -10.35 -15.75 11.63
N ALA A 140 -10.67 -14.78 10.76
CA ALA A 140 -12.05 -14.49 10.39
C ALA A 140 -12.74 -15.65 9.67
N SER A 141 -11.97 -16.53 8.99
CA SER A 141 -12.51 -17.72 8.34
C SER A 141 -12.76 -18.88 9.31
N SER A 142 -11.97 -19.01 10.38
CA SER A 142 -12.16 -20.04 11.40
C SER A 142 -13.33 -19.72 12.35
N ALA A 143 -13.54 -18.44 12.68
CA ALA A 143 -14.64 -18.02 13.55
C ALA A 143 -16.03 -18.06 12.89
N SER A 144 -16.11 -18.25 11.56
CA SER A 144 -17.38 -18.40 10.83
C SER A 144 -17.72 -19.87 10.50
N ALA A 145 -16.90 -20.81 10.96
CA ALA A 145 -17.06 -22.24 10.73
C ALA A 145 -17.40 -23.02 12.01
N SER A 146 -17.77 -22.32 13.08
CA SER A 146 -18.20 -22.84 14.39
C SER A 146 -19.62 -22.38 14.69
#